data_AF-A0A530QPN1-F1
#
_entry.id   AF-A0A530QPN1-F1
#
_cell.length_a   1.000
_cell.length_b   1.000
_cell.length_c   1.000
_cell.angle_alpha   90.00
_cell.angle_beta   90.00
_cell.angle_gamma   90.00
#
_symmetry.space_group_name_H-M   'P 1'
#
loop_
_entity.id
_entity.type
_entity.pdbx_description
1 polymer ?
#
loop_
_entity_poly.entity_id
_entity_poly.type
_entity_poly.pdbx_seq_one_letter_code
_entity_poly.pdbx_strand_id
1 'polypeptide(L)' 'RVGQDVWDSVVRDLTAHAGDDRLADGFIRAIEATGAVLAEHFPVSTGDSNELDDHLVEI' A
#
# COMPACT_ATOMS: atom_id res chain seq x y z
N ARG A 1 2.74 -9.71 -13.02
CA ARG A 1 1.61 -10.32 -12.27
C ARG A 1 2.11 -10.59 -10.87
N VAL A 2 1.54 -9.93 -9.87
CA VAL A 2 1.89 -10.12 -8.46
C VAL A 2 1.16 -11.36 -7.92
N GLY A 3 1.80 -12.10 -7.02
CA GLY A 3 1.16 -13.22 -6.32
C GLY A 3 0.03 -12.75 -5.39
N GLN A 4 -1.00 -13.58 -5.24
CA GLN A 4 -2.14 -13.27 -4.36
C GLN A 4 -1.72 -13.22 -2.88
N ASP A 5 -0.77 -14.07 -2.51
CA ASP A 5 -0.18 -14.18 -1.17
C ASP A 5 0.44 -12.86 -0.67
N VAL A 6 0.97 -12.05 -1.58
CA VAL A 6 1.48 -10.71 -1.27
C VAL A 6 0.36 -9.81 -0.77
N TRP A 7 -0.75 -9.75 -1.50
CA TRP A 7 -1.90 -8.93 -1.14
C TRP A 7 -2.61 -9.46 0.10
N ASP A 8 -2.71 -10.77 0.24
CA ASP A 8 -3.30 -11.41 1.42
C ASP A 8 -2.52 -11.02 2.69
N SER A 9 -1.18 -10.92 2.61
CA SER A 9 -0.37 -10.46 3.75
C SER A 9 -0.63 -8.99 4.09
N VAL A 10 -0.70 -8.11 3.08
CA VAL A 10 -0.96 -6.67 3.28
C VAL A 10 -2.31 -6.45 3.97
N VAL A 11 -3.37 -7.12 3.50
CA VAL A 11 -4.71 -7.00 4.08
C VAL A 11 -4.75 -7.57 5.50
N ARG A 12 -4.08 -8.70 5.74
CA ARG A 12 -3.99 -9.29 7.08
C ARG A 12 -3.32 -8.34 8.07
N ASP A 13 -2.20 -7.74 7.69
CA ASP A 13 -1.43 -6.85 8.56
C ASP A 13 -2.20 -5.56 8.85
N LEU A 14 -2.85 -4.98 7.83
CA LEU A 14 -3.73 -3.82 8.01
C LEU A 14 -4.87 -4.12 8.99
N THR A 15 -5.56 -5.26 8.81
CA THR A 15 -6.70 -5.66 9.64
C THR A 15 -6.27 -5.96 11.07
N ALA A 16 -5.08 -6.53 11.28
CA ALA A 16 -4.52 -6.75 12.61
C ALA A 16 -4.28 -5.42 13.35
N HIS A 17 -3.68 -4.43 12.69
CA HIS A 17 -3.48 -3.09 13.28
C HIS A 17 -4.80 -2.37 13.56
N ALA A 18 -5.80 -2.53 12.67
CA ALA A 18 -7.14 -2.00 12.91
C ALA A 18 -7.78 -2.60 14.17
N GLY A 19 -7.64 -3.91 14.38
CA GLY A 19 -8.14 -4.60 15.58
C GLY A 19 -7.46 -4.14 16.89
N ASP A 20 -6.24 -3.62 16.79
CA ASP A 20 -5.45 -3.11 17.92
C ASP A 20 -5.62 -1.59 18.17
N ASP A 21 -6.60 -0.94 17.53
CA ASP A 21 -6.80 0.54 17.58
C ASP A 21 -5.59 1.33 17.03
N ARG A 22 -4.84 0.73 16.11
CA ARG A 22 -3.63 1.30 15.47
C ARG A 22 -3.79 1.42 13.95
N LEU A 23 -4.98 1.81 13.50
CA LEU A 23 -5.32 1.82 12.08
C LEU A 23 -4.36 2.66 11.22
N ALA A 24 -3.90 3.81 11.73
CA ALA A 24 -2.93 4.66 11.04
C ALA A 24 -1.60 3.91 10.75
N ASP A 25 -1.09 3.17 11.72
CA ASP A 25 0.11 2.34 11.55
C ASP A 25 -0.12 1.25 10.50
N GLY A 26 -1.31 0.64 10.53
CA GLY A 26 -1.72 -0.36 9.53
C GLY A 26 -1.69 0.19 8.11
N PHE A 27 -2.21 1.40 7.88
CA PHE A 27 -2.17 2.05 6.57
C PHE A 27 -0.75 2.39 6.13
N ILE A 28 0.09 2.92 7.02
CA ILE A 28 1.50 3.19 6.70
C ILE A 28 2.19 1.92 6.21
N ARG A 29 2.03 0.80 6.93
CA ARG A 29 2.61 -0.50 6.53
C ARG A 29 2.07 -1.00 5.20
N ALA A 30 0.76 -0.86 4.97
CA ALA A 30 0.14 -1.28 3.72
C ALA A 30 0.66 -0.47 2.52
N ILE A 31 0.81 0.84 2.68
CA ILE A 31 1.37 1.74 1.65
C ILE A 31 2.83 1.40 1.37
N GLU A 32 3.65 1.21 2.42
CA GLU A 32 5.06 0.80 2.27
C GLU A 32 5.20 -0.50 1.48
N ALA A 33 4.43 -1.54 1.85
CA ALA A 33 4.47 -2.84 1.19
C ALA A 33 3.97 -2.75 -0.27
N THR A 34 2.87 -2.06 -0.49
CA THR A 34 2.31 -1.83 -1.84
C THR A 34 3.30 -1.08 -2.72
N GLY A 35 3.94 -0.03 -2.20
CA GLY A 35 4.95 0.74 -2.89
C GLY A 35 6.16 -0.10 -3.29
N ALA A 36 6.63 -1.00 -2.42
CA ALA A 36 7.73 -1.91 -2.73
C ALA A 36 7.39 -2.87 -3.90
N VAL A 37 6.20 -3.46 -3.87
CA VAL A 37 5.69 -4.33 -4.94
C VAL A 37 5.56 -3.58 -6.25
N LEU A 38 5.00 -2.37 -6.22
CA LEU A 38 4.86 -1.53 -7.40
C LEU A 38 6.23 -1.13 -7.96
N ALA A 39 7.19 -0.74 -7.12
CA ALA A 39 8.53 -0.37 -7.58
C ALA A 39 9.28 -1.53 -8.26
N GLU A 40 9.06 -2.77 -7.83
CA GLU A 40 9.65 -3.95 -8.47
C GLU A 40 9.06 -4.21 -9.87
N HIS A 41 7.75 -4.05 -10.03
CA HIS A 41 7.06 -4.38 -11.27
C HIS A 41 6.88 -3.21 -12.24
N PHE A 42 6.84 -1.99 -11.70
CA PHE A 42 6.62 -0.72 -12.37
C PHE A 42 7.63 0.30 -11.84
N PRO A 43 8.92 0.11 -12.15
CA PRO A 43 9.96 1.03 -11.68
C PRO A 43 9.75 2.43 -12.25
N VAL A 44 10.05 3.43 -11.43
CA VAL A 44 9.92 4.84 -11.83
C VAL A 44 10.78 5.13 -13.06
N SER A 45 10.21 5.82 -14.03
CA SER A 45 10.83 6.21 -15.28
C SER A 45 10.99 7.72 -15.37
N THR A 46 11.90 8.16 -16.24
CA THR A 46 12.08 9.60 -16.49
C THR A 46 10.81 10.16 -17.13
N GLY A 47 10.21 11.15 -16.49
CA GLY A 47 8.97 11.78 -16.95
C GLY A 47 7.73 11.37 -16.16
N ASP A 48 7.86 10.43 -15.22
CA ASP A 48 6.77 10.08 -14.31
C ASP A 48 6.38 11.30 -13.47
N SER A 49 5.07 11.52 -13.36
CA SER A 49 4.46 12.56 -12.56
C SER A 49 3.43 11.96 -11.63
N ASN A 50 3.03 12.72 -10.61
CA ASN A 50 1.95 12.27 -9.75
C ASN A 50 0.60 12.43 -10.46
N GLU A 51 0.02 11.32 -10.91
CA GLU A 51 -1.23 11.31 -11.68
C GLU A 51 -2.49 11.34 -10.79
N LEU A 52 -2.36 10.95 -9.52
CA LEU A 52 -3.43 10.89 -8.53
C LEU A 52 -3.06 11.71 -7.32
N ASP A 53 -4.01 12.46 -6.76
CA ASP A 53 -3.71 13.27 -5.58
C ASP A 53 -3.59 12.40 -4.32
N ASP A 54 -2.61 12.70 -3.47
CA ASP A 54 -2.24 11.89 -2.29
C ASP A 54 -3.11 12.21 -1.04
N HIS A 55 -4.27 12.83 -1.23
CA HIS A 55 -5.15 13.17 -0.13
C HIS A 55 -5.92 11.95 0.37
N LEU A 56 -6.18 11.93 1.68
CA LEU A 56 -7.06 10.93 2.27
C LEU A 56 -8.49 11.12 1.75
N VAL A 57 -9.07 10.06 1.20
CA VAL A 57 -10.47 10.01 0.77
C VAL A 57 -11.30 9.23 1.78
N GLU A 58 -12.36 9.84 2.31
CA GLU A 58 -13.40 9.17 3.09
C GLU A 58 -14.63 8.94 2.20
N ILE A 59 -15.20 7.71 2.23
CA ILE A 59 -16.35 7.28 1.40
C ILE A 59 -17.56 7.03 2.30
#